data_AF-A0A1K1KSE6-F1
#
_entry.id   AF-A0A1K1KSE6-F1
#
_cell.length_a   1.000
_cell.length_b   1.000
_cell.length_c   1.000
_cell.angle_alpha   90.00
_cell.angle_beta   90.00
_cell.angle_gamma   90.00
#
_symmetry.space_group_name_H-M   'P 1'
#
loop_
_entity.id
_entity.type
_entity.pdbx_description
1 polymer ?
#
loop_
_entity_poly.entity_id
_entity_poly.type
_entity_poly.pdbx_seq_one_letter_code
_entity_poly.pdbx_strand_id
1 'polypeptide(L)'
;MDIEAVSSGSLGLDIALGIGGLPRGRIVEIYGPESSGKTTLALHTVAEAQKKGGICAFIDAEHALDPVYARKLGVNIDELLISQPDTGEQALEICDTLVRSGAVDVLVVDSVAALVPKAELEGEMGDALPGLQARLMSQALRKLTASINKSNTMVIFINQIRMKIGVMYGSPETTTGGNALKFYASVRLDIRRIGAIKERDEVVGNTTRVKV
;
A
#
# COMPACT_ATOMS: atom_id res chain seq x y z
N MET A 1 15.85 -10.62 -18.41
CA MET A 1 16.08 -9.35 -17.69
C MET A 1 15.74 -9.64 -16.24
N ASP A 2 16.73 -9.59 -15.36
CA ASP A 2 16.49 -9.76 -13.92
C ASP A 2 15.77 -8.50 -13.40
N ILE A 3 14.63 -8.71 -12.75
CA ILE A 3 13.87 -7.63 -12.11
C ILE A 3 14.48 -7.41 -10.73
N GLU A 4 14.96 -6.19 -10.47
CA GLU A 4 15.48 -5.84 -9.15
C GLU A 4 14.35 -5.86 -8.11
N ALA A 5 14.64 -6.36 -6.91
CA ALA A 5 13.66 -6.51 -5.84
C ALA A 5 14.14 -5.96 -4.49
N VAL A 6 13.19 -5.48 -3.68
CA VAL A 6 13.38 -5.11 -2.28
C VAL A 6 12.76 -6.20 -1.41
N SER A 7 13.47 -6.68 -0.39
CA SER A 7 12.93 -7.67 0.54
C SER A 7 11.65 -7.13 1.20
N SER A 8 10.66 -7.99 1.36
CA SER A 8 9.44 -7.66 2.11
C SER A 8 9.66 -7.63 3.63
N GLY A 9 10.85 -8.01 4.11
CA GLY A 9 11.15 -8.28 5.51
C GLY A 9 10.67 -9.66 5.99
N SER A 10 10.04 -10.45 5.11
CA SER A 10 9.63 -11.83 5.39
C SER A 10 10.28 -12.78 4.39
N LEU A 11 11.20 -13.62 4.88
CA LEU A 11 11.86 -14.64 4.05
C LEU A 11 10.86 -15.57 3.34
N GLY A 12 9.78 -15.97 4.03
CA GLY A 12 8.76 -16.83 3.45
C GLY A 12 8.02 -16.17 2.28
N LEU A 13 7.73 -14.87 2.39
CA LEU A 13 7.09 -14.12 1.31
C LEU A 13 8.06 -13.85 0.15
N ASP A 14 9.32 -13.52 0.44
CA ASP A 14 10.35 -13.29 -0.59
C ASP A 14 10.59 -14.54 -1.44
N ILE A 15 10.58 -15.73 -0.81
CA ILE A 15 10.64 -17.02 -1.51
C ILE A 15 9.37 -17.22 -2.36
N ALA A 16 8.18 -16.97 -1.78
CA ALA A 16 6.90 -17.16 -2.49
C ALA A 16 6.76 -16.25 -3.72
N LEU A 17 7.37 -15.05 -3.70
CA LEU A 17 7.41 -14.12 -4.83
C LEU A 17 8.34 -14.59 -5.96
N GLY A 18 9.26 -15.53 -5.70
CA GLY A 18 10.14 -16.14 -6.70
C GLY A 18 11.29 -15.24 -7.21
N ILE A 19 11.26 -13.95 -6.92
CA ILE A 19 12.30 -12.97 -7.29
C ILE A 19 13.08 -12.44 -6.07
N GLY A 20 12.83 -12.99 -4.88
CA GLY A 20 13.52 -12.61 -3.64
C GLY A 20 13.01 -11.32 -2.99
N GLY A 21 11.82 -10.83 -3.38
CA GLY A 21 11.20 -9.65 -2.79
C GLY A 21 10.15 -9.00 -3.69
N LEU A 22 9.76 -7.78 -3.33
CA LEU A 22 8.84 -6.96 -4.11
C LEU A 22 9.57 -6.26 -5.27
N PRO A 23 8.99 -6.19 -6.48
CA PRO A 23 9.67 -5.69 -7.67
C PRO A 23 9.79 -4.16 -7.67
N ARG A 24 11.00 -3.64 -7.88
CA ARG A 24 11.24 -2.20 -8.10
C ARG A 24 10.66 -1.72 -9.42
N GLY A 25 10.39 -0.41 -9.51
CA GLY A 25 9.83 0.21 -10.71
C GLY A 25 8.42 -0.29 -11.06
N ARG A 26 7.69 -0.86 -10.08
CA ARG A 26 6.36 -1.44 -10.25
C ARG A 26 5.41 -0.99 -9.14
N ILE A 27 4.13 -1.20 -9.41
CA ILE A 27 3.05 -1.03 -8.44
C ILE A 27 2.80 -2.36 -7.72
N VAL A 28 2.68 -2.31 -6.40
CA VAL A 28 2.29 -3.42 -5.52
C VAL A 28 1.01 -3.02 -4.78
N GLU A 29 0.04 -3.91 -4.70
CA GLU A 29 -1.15 -3.72 -3.84
C GLU A 29 -1.07 -4.69 -2.65
N ILE A 30 -1.15 -4.18 -1.43
CA ILE A 30 -1.29 -4.98 -0.21
C ILE A 30 -2.69 -4.77 0.33
N TYR A 31 -3.52 -5.81 0.34
CA TYR A 31 -4.91 -5.72 0.76
C TYR A 31 -5.28 -6.83 1.72
N GLY A 32 -6.29 -6.57 2.55
CA GLY A 32 -6.72 -7.52 3.57
C GLY A 32 -7.67 -6.89 4.58
N PRO A 33 -8.19 -7.69 5.52
CA PRO A 33 -9.00 -7.20 6.62
C PRO A 33 -8.27 -6.16 7.47
N GLU A 34 -9.01 -5.45 8.33
CA GLU A 34 -8.41 -4.63 9.37
C GLU A 34 -7.51 -5.46 10.30
N SER A 35 -6.46 -4.84 10.83
CA SER A 35 -5.50 -5.49 11.73
C SER A 35 -4.83 -6.77 11.18
N SER A 36 -4.83 -6.98 9.86
CA SER A 36 -4.18 -8.14 9.25
C SER A 36 -2.66 -8.01 9.11
N GLY A 37 -2.11 -6.81 9.32
CA GLY A 37 -0.67 -6.53 9.22
C GLY A 37 -0.24 -5.78 7.95
N LYS A 38 -1.17 -5.19 7.18
CA LYS A 38 -0.88 -4.45 5.94
C LYS A 38 0.21 -3.39 6.11
N THR A 39 -0.02 -2.42 7.00
CA THR A 39 0.93 -1.34 7.31
C THR A 39 2.23 -1.88 7.90
N THR A 40 2.17 -2.92 8.74
CA THR A 40 3.37 -3.58 9.28
C THR A 40 4.24 -4.18 8.17
N LEU A 41 3.65 -4.87 7.19
CA LEU A 41 4.39 -5.43 6.05
C LEU A 41 5.00 -4.33 5.16
N ALA A 42 4.26 -3.25 4.92
CA ALA A 42 4.77 -2.10 4.17
C ALA A 42 5.94 -1.42 4.89
N LEU A 43 5.83 -1.21 6.21
CA LEU A 43 6.90 -0.62 7.03
C LEU A 43 8.14 -1.51 7.09
N HIS A 44 7.99 -2.84 7.12
CA HIS A 44 9.14 -3.74 6.98
C HIS A 44 9.83 -3.60 5.63
N THR A 45 9.06 -3.48 4.54
CA THR A 45 9.64 -3.23 3.20
C THR A 45 10.40 -1.90 3.16
N VAL A 46 9.83 -0.85 3.77
CA VAL A 46 10.49 0.46 3.93
C VAL A 46 11.80 0.32 4.72
N ALA A 47 11.78 -0.37 5.86
CA ALA A 47 12.97 -0.60 6.67
C ALA A 47 14.06 -1.35 5.87
N GLU A 48 13.70 -2.38 5.10
CA GLU A 48 14.64 -3.11 4.24
C GLU A 48 15.22 -2.26 3.11
N ALA A 49 14.43 -1.34 2.53
CA ALA A 49 14.94 -0.38 1.56
C ALA A 49 15.92 0.62 2.21
N GLN A 50 15.56 1.20 3.35
CA GLN A 50 16.42 2.15 4.08
C GLN A 50 17.73 1.52 4.54
N LYS A 51 17.74 0.24 4.98
CA LYS A 51 18.97 -0.49 5.33
C LYS A 51 19.96 -0.57 4.16
N LYS A 52 19.48 -0.52 2.92
CA LYS A 52 20.31 -0.50 1.70
C LYS A 52 20.65 0.91 1.23
N GLY A 53 20.35 1.94 2.05
CA GLY A 53 20.57 3.34 1.73
C GLY A 53 19.50 3.96 0.81
N GLY A 54 18.36 3.26 0.61
CA GLY A 54 17.28 3.75 -0.23
C GLY A 54 16.43 4.82 0.45
N ILE A 55 15.96 5.80 -0.31
CA ILE A 55 15.09 6.88 0.17
C ILE A 55 13.64 6.40 0.11
N CYS A 56 12.92 6.52 1.21
CA CYS A 56 11.54 6.06 1.31
C CYS A 56 10.58 7.21 1.59
N ALA A 57 9.35 7.07 1.09
CA ALA A 57 8.26 7.99 1.35
C ALA A 57 7.00 7.25 1.81
N PHE A 58 6.20 7.91 2.64
CA PHE A 58 4.96 7.39 3.18
C PHE A 58 3.88 8.47 3.10
N ILE A 59 2.84 8.20 2.31
CA ILE A 59 1.64 9.03 2.22
C ILE A 59 0.59 8.42 3.16
N ASP A 60 0.44 9.03 4.33
CA ASP A 60 -0.47 8.61 5.39
C ASP A 60 -1.82 9.32 5.21
N ALA A 61 -2.63 8.81 4.28
CA ALA A 61 -4.00 9.27 4.06
C ALA A 61 -4.97 8.80 5.16
N GLU A 62 -4.67 7.72 5.88
CA GLU A 62 -5.47 7.26 7.03
C GLU A 62 -5.19 8.06 8.32
N HIS A 63 -4.14 8.89 8.34
CA HIS A 63 -3.71 9.68 9.51
C HIS A 63 -3.47 8.79 10.74
N ALA A 64 -2.93 7.59 10.50
CA ALA A 64 -2.86 6.50 11.47
C ALA A 64 -1.44 5.95 11.68
N LEU A 65 -0.43 6.52 10.99
CA LEU A 65 0.95 6.07 11.16
C LEU A 65 1.47 6.42 12.56
N ASP A 66 1.87 5.40 13.33
CA ASP A 66 2.57 5.56 14.61
C ASP A 66 4.10 5.54 14.39
N PRO A 67 4.80 6.69 14.56
CA PRO A 67 6.25 6.75 14.39
C PRO A 67 7.03 5.90 15.40
N VAL A 68 6.50 5.71 16.61
CA VAL A 68 7.14 4.88 17.65
C VAL A 68 7.09 3.42 17.25
N TYR A 69 5.94 2.96 16.76
CA TYR A 69 5.79 1.60 16.25
C TYR A 69 6.67 1.37 15.01
N ALA A 70 6.66 2.29 14.05
CA ALA A 70 7.48 2.19 12.84
C ALA A 70 8.99 2.14 13.17
N ARG A 71 9.46 2.94 14.13
CA ARG A 71 10.86 2.87 14.61
C ARG A 71 11.19 1.51 15.22
N LYS A 72 10.27 0.90 15.98
CA LYS A 72 10.44 -0.47 16.52
C LYS A 72 10.53 -1.54 15.43
N LEU A 73 9.90 -1.31 14.27
CA LEU A 73 10.02 -2.20 13.11
C LEU A 73 11.33 -2.01 12.32
N GLY A 74 12.17 -1.04 12.72
CA GLY A 74 13.46 -0.76 12.10
C GLY A 74 13.43 0.32 11.02
N VAL A 75 12.34 1.08 10.91
CA VAL A 75 12.25 2.24 10.02
C VAL A 75 13.07 3.40 10.60
N ASN A 76 13.91 4.01 9.77
CA ASN A 76 14.55 5.28 10.10
C ASN A 76 13.55 6.42 9.87
N ILE A 77 12.81 6.79 10.92
CA ILE A 77 11.78 7.84 10.88
C ILE A 77 12.37 9.20 10.54
N ASP A 78 13.61 9.47 10.94
CA ASP A 78 14.23 10.79 10.77
C ASP A 78 14.57 11.06 9.29
N GLU A 79 14.66 10.00 8.47
CA GLU A 79 14.90 10.06 7.02
C GLU A 79 13.66 9.66 6.20
N LEU A 80 12.54 9.28 6.84
CA LEU A 80 11.33 8.90 6.13
C LEU A 80 10.57 10.16 5.69
N LEU A 81 10.34 10.31 4.39
CA LEU A 81 9.51 11.40 3.88
C LEU A 81 8.03 11.09 4.17
N ILE A 82 7.43 11.81 5.10
CA ILE A 82 6.02 11.60 5.48
C ILE A 82 5.16 12.75 4.94
N SER A 83 4.01 12.41 4.36
CA SER A 83 3.00 13.38 3.95
C SER A 83 1.62 12.93 4.41
N GLN A 84 0.86 13.87 4.99
CA GLN A 84 -0.54 13.69 5.37
C GLN A 84 -1.40 14.60 4.49
N PRO A 85 -1.97 14.09 3.40
CA PRO A 85 -2.77 14.86 2.48
C PRO A 85 -4.19 15.07 3.02
N ASP A 86 -4.82 16.15 2.56
CA ASP A 86 -6.21 16.53 2.81
C ASP A 86 -7.18 15.85 1.82
N THR A 87 -6.73 15.57 0.59
CA THR A 87 -7.57 14.96 -0.46
C THR A 87 -6.87 13.84 -1.22
N GLY A 88 -7.66 12.97 -1.85
CA GLY A 88 -7.16 11.91 -2.72
C GLY A 88 -6.38 12.43 -3.93
N GLU A 89 -6.81 13.55 -4.54
CA GLU A 89 -6.06 14.21 -5.62
C GLU A 89 -4.68 14.67 -5.14
N GLN A 90 -4.62 15.37 -4.01
CA GLN A 90 -3.37 15.88 -3.45
C GLN A 90 -2.41 14.73 -3.12
N ALA A 91 -2.90 13.66 -2.50
CA ALA A 91 -2.13 12.46 -2.21
C ALA A 91 -1.47 11.87 -3.48
N LEU A 92 -2.24 11.75 -4.55
CA LEU A 92 -1.76 11.19 -5.82
C LEU A 92 -0.84 12.14 -6.60
N GLU A 93 -1.02 13.45 -6.45
CA GLU A 93 -0.10 14.47 -7.00
C GLU A 93 1.25 14.49 -6.28
N ILE A 94 1.25 14.36 -4.95
CA ILE A 94 2.46 14.20 -4.14
C ILE A 94 3.18 12.91 -4.56
N CYS A 95 2.43 11.80 -4.72
CA CYS A 95 2.98 10.55 -5.24
C CYS A 95 3.66 10.74 -6.61
N ASP A 96 3.00 11.39 -7.58
CA ASP A 96 3.58 11.59 -8.92
C ASP A 96 4.82 12.48 -8.87
N THR A 97 4.81 13.53 -8.04
CA THR A 97 5.96 14.44 -7.87
C THR A 97 7.18 13.71 -7.29
N LEU A 98 6.97 12.93 -6.22
CA LEU A 98 8.04 12.14 -5.58
C LEU A 98 8.60 11.09 -6.54
N VAL A 99 7.75 10.38 -7.26
CA VAL A 99 8.18 9.40 -8.28
C VAL A 99 8.94 10.08 -9.42
N ARG A 100 8.46 11.21 -9.93
CA ARG A 100 9.12 11.95 -11.02
C ARG A 100 10.47 12.56 -10.63
N SER A 101 10.68 12.84 -9.35
CA SER A 101 11.97 13.33 -8.87
C SER A 101 13.10 12.31 -9.11
N GLY A 102 12.77 11.02 -9.20
CA GLY A 102 13.74 9.93 -9.32
C GLY A 102 14.55 9.68 -8.04
N ALA A 103 14.26 10.40 -6.95
CA ALA A 103 14.99 10.28 -5.69
C ALA A 103 14.43 9.19 -4.77
N VAL A 104 13.15 8.82 -4.89
CA VAL A 104 12.48 7.87 -3.99
C VAL A 104 12.58 6.44 -4.53
N ASP A 105 13.05 5.52 -3.69
CA ASP A 105 13.16 4.09 -3.98
C ASP A 105 11.85 3.34 -3.72
N VAL A 106 11.22 3.61 -2.58
CA VAL A 106 9.97 2.98 -2.14
C VAL A 106 9.01 4.05 -1.63
N LEU A 107 7.80 4.08 -2.20
CA LEU A 107 6.71 4.95 -1.77
C LEU A 107 5.51 4.13 -1.34
N VAL A 108 5.00 4.36 -0.13
CA VAL A 108 3.79 3.72 0.39
C VAL A 108 2.63 4.72 0.39
N VAL A 109 1.44 4.28 -0.02
CA VAL A 109 0.18 5.02 0.11
C VAL A 109 -0.74 4.23 1.04
N ASP A 110 -0.97 4.76 2.24
CA ASP A 110 -1.82 4.16 3.28
C ASP A 110 -3.02 5.08 3.57
N SER A 111 -4.20 4.86 3.01
CA SER A 111 -4.58 3.76 2.12
C SER A 111 -5.46 4.26 0.97
N VAL A 112 -5.66 3.40 -0.04
CA VAL A 112 -6.55 3.69 -1.17
C VAL A 112 -7.97 4.03 -0.72
N ALA A 113 -8.45 3.40 0.36
CA ALA A 113 -9.80 3.66 0.88
C ALA A 113 -9.94 5.12 1.37
N ALA A 114 -8.86 5.70 1.90
CA ALA A 114 -8.81 7.06 2.42
C ALA A 114 -8.48 8.12 1.35
N LEU A 115 -8.27 7.73 0.08
CA LEU A 115 -8.11 8.66 -1.03
C LEU A 115 -9.48 9.23 -1.44
N VAL A 116 -10.06 10.07 -0.58
CA VAL A 116 -11.37 10.67 -0.79
C VAL A 116 -11.24 11.85 -1.75
N PRO A 117 -11.96 11.86 -2.90
CA PRO A 117 -11.93 12.98 -3.84
C PRO A 117 -12.39 14.28 -3.18
N LYS A 118 -11.79 15.40 -3.56
CA LYS A 118 -12.13 16.73 -3.04
C LYS A 118 -13.63 17.04 -3.10
N ALA A 119 -14.27 16.72 -4.22
CA ALA A 119 -15.70 16.98 -4.41
C ALA A 119 -16.60 16.14 -3.47
N GLU A 120 -16.11 15.01 -2.96
CA GLU A 120 -16.82 14.21 -1.95
C GLU A 120 -16.62 14.78 -0.54
N LEU A 121 -15.45 15.34 -0.24
CA LEU A 121 -15.18 16.03 1.03
C LEU A 121 -15.93 17.35 1.19
N GLU A 122 -16.10 18.09 0.10
CA GLU A 122 -16.84 19.37 0.07
C GLU A 122 -18.36 19.19 -0.07
N GLY A 123 -18.82 17.98 -0.41
CA GLY A 123 -20.24 17.65 -0.56
C GLY A 123 -20.95 17.38 0.76
N GLU A 124 -22.26 17.23 0.72
CA GLU A 124 -23.06 16.87 1.90
C GLU A 124 -23.12 15.35 2.10
N MET A 125 -23.26 14.93 3.37
CA MET A 125 -23.46 13.51 3.68
C MET A 125 -24.73 13.00 3.02
N GLY A 126 -24.59 12.07 2.09
CA GLY A 126 -25.70 11.49 1.33
C GLY A 126 -25.71 11.89 -0.16
N ASP A 127 -24.84 12.81 -0.57
CA ASP A 127 -24.68 13.14 -1.99
C ASP A 127 -24.19 11.93 -2.80
N ALA A 128 -24.88 11.67 -3.91
CA ALA A 128 -24.58 10.55 -4.77
C ALA A 128 -23.55 10.94 -5.84
N LEU A 129 -22.27 10.61 -5.60
CA LEU A 129 -21.17 10.77 -6.56
C LEU A 129 -20.59 9.41 -6.99
N PRO A 130 -21.38 8.57 -7.71
CA PRO A 130 -21.02 7.18 -7.94
C PRO A 130 -19.72 7.03 -8.73
N GLY A 131 -18.78 6.29 -8.16
CA GLY A 131 -17.53 5.90 -8.83
C GLY A 131 -16.49 7.01 -8.96
N LEU A 132 -16.61 8.11 -8.22
CA LEU A 132 -15.67 9.23 -8.29
C LEU A 132 -14.23 8.80 -7.94
N GLN A 133 -14.06 8.09 -6.81
CA GLN A 133 -12.76 7.54 -6.41
C GLN A 133 -12.18 6.57 -7.46
N ALA A 134 -13.02 5.72 -8.08
CA ALA A 134 -12.57 4.78 -9.11
C ALA A 134 -12.05 5.51 -10.37
N ARG A 135 -12.68 6.62 -10.75
CA ARG A 135 -12.22 7.47 -11.86
C ARG A 135 -10.92 8.18 -11.52
N LEU A 136 -10.79 8.72 -10.31
CA LEU A 136 -9.57 9.33 -9.81
C LEU A 136 -8.39 8.34 -9.88
N MET A 137 -8.55 7.15 -9.31
CA MET A 137 -7.54 6.09 -9.35
C MET A 137 -7.16 5.70 -10.79
N SER A 138 -8.15 5.55 -11.68
CA SER A 138 -7.90 5.20 -13.07
C SER A 138 -7.08 6.25 -13.82
N GLN A 139 -7.32 7.53 -13.55
CA GLN A 139 -6.56 8.63 -14.17
C GLN A 139 -5.15 8.73 -13.58
N ALA A 140 -5.01 8.64 -12.26
CA ALA A 140 -3.73 8.74 -11.58
C ALA A 140 -2.79 7.58 -11.97
N LEU A 141 -3.26 6.33 -11.90
CA LEU A 141 -2.45 5.15 -12.21
C LEU A 141 -1.96 5.16 -13.66
N ARG A 142 -2.78 5.66 -14.60
CA ARG A 142 -2.38 5.82 -16.00
C ARG A 142 -1.19 6.77 -16.16
N LYS A 143 -1.14 7.86 -15.39
CA LYS A 143 -0.01 8.81 -15.39
C LYS A 143 1.20 8.25 -14.64
N LEU A 144 0.97 7.65 -13.48
CA LEU A 144 2.01 7.15 -12.58
C LEU A 144 2.80 5.99 -13.18
N THR A 145 2.15 5.04 -13.88
CA THR A 145 2.81 3.81 -14.35
C THR A 145 4.08 4.08 -15.17
N ALA A 146 4.03 5.06 -16.07
CA ALA A 146 5.18 5.45 -16.88
C ALA A 146 6.29 6.12 -16.05
N SER A 147 5.92 6.96 -15.09
CA SER A 147 6.87 7.62 -14.18
C SER A 147 7.55 6.59 -13.26
N ILE A 148 6.79 5.66 -12.69
CA ILE A 148 7.26 4.58 -11.80
C ILE A 148 8.29 3.72 -12.52
N ASN A 149 8.00 3.31 -13.75
CA ASN A 149 8.94 2.49 -14.52
C ASN A 149 10.25 3.23 -14.83
N LYS A 150 10.18 4.52 -15.18
CA LYS A 150 11.36 5.33 -15.53
C LYS A 150 12.24 5.67 -14.31
N SER A 151 11.63 5.89 -13.16
CA SER A 151 12.32 6.23 -11.90
C SER A 151 12.83 5.02 -11.15
N ASN A 152 12.40 3.81 -11.53
CA ASN A 152 12.62 2.58 -10.77
C ASN A 152 12.06 2.61 -9.33
N THR A 153 11.18 3.57 -9.01
CA THR A 153 10.49 3.64 -7.72
C THR A 153 9.48 2.50 -7.59
N MET A 154 9.49 1.78 -6.47
CA MET A 154 8.40 0.88 -6.10
C MET A 154 7.28 1.68 -5.44
N VAL A 155 6.03 1.49 -5.87
CA VAL A 155 4.87 2.12 -5.23
C VAL A 155 3.96 1.06 -4.63
N ILE A 156 3.79 1.10 -3.31
CA ILE A 156 2.95 0.18 -2.55
C ILE A 156 1.64 0.90 -2.20
N PHE A 157 0.52 0.39 -2.68
CA PHE A 157 -0.80 0.82 -2.24
C PHE A 157 -1.33 -0.15 -1.19
N ILE A 158 -1.63 0.36 0.01
CA ILE A 158 -2.39 -0.38 1.00
C ILE A 158 -3.87 -0.22 0.69
N ASN A 159 -4.63 -1.30 0.79
CA ASN A 159 -6.05 -1.30 0.49
C ASN A 159 -6.87 -2.13 1.47
N GLN A 160 -8.15 -1.82 1.57
CA GLN A 160 -9.08 -2.51 2.44
C GLN A 160 -9.99 -3.43 1.62
N ILE A 161 -10.46 -4.50 2.26
CA ILE A 161 -11.49 -5.36 1.69
C ILE A 161 -12.87 -4.71 1.92
N ARG A 162 -13.73 -4.80 0.90
CA ARG A 162 -15.15 -4.46 0.93
C ARG A 162 -15.96 -5.64 0.37
N MET A 163 -17.25 -5.67 0.64
CA MET A 163 -18.16 -6.68 0.06
C MET A 163 -18.99 -6.07 -1.06
N LYS A 164 -19.09 -6.76 -2.20
CA LYS A 164 -20.03 -6.42 -3.26
C LYS A 164 -21.41 -6.98 -2.91
N ILE A 165 -22.39 -6.07 -2.79
CA ILE A 165 -23.79 -6.44 -2.58
C ILE A 165 -24.32 -7.11 -3.86
N GLY A 166 -25.10 -8.19 -3.70
CA GLY A 166 -25.80 -8.85 -4.82
C GLY A 166 -25.01 -9.95 -5.55
N VAL A 167 -23.81 -10.32 -5.08
CA VAL A 167 -23.07 -11.46 -5.63
C VAL A 167 -23.66 -12.77 -5.07
N MET A 168 -24.30 -13.57 -5.93
CA MET A 168 -24.87 -14.87 -5.56
C MET A 168 -23.90 -16.06 -5.75
N TYR A 169 -22.82 -15.88 -6.52
CA TYR A 169 -21.85 -16.94 -6.83
C TYR A 169 -20.42 -16.40 -6.85
N GLY A 170 -19.47 -17.16 -6.28
CA GLY A 170 -18.06 -16.73 -6.14
C GLY A 170 -17.81 -15.88 -4.88
N SER A 171 -16.59 -15.34 -4.77
CA SER A 171 -16.23 -14.48 -3.63
C SER A 171 -16.88 -13.09 -3.76
N PRO A 172 -17.59 -12.60 -2.72
CA PRO A 172 -18.13 -11.24 -2.71
C PRO A 172 -17.06 -10.18 -2.39
N GLU A 173 -15.84 -10.58 -2.01
CA GLU A 173 -14.79 -9.66 -1.61
C GLU A 173 -14.29 -8.81 -2.78
N THR A 174 -14.04 -7.53 -2.49
CA THR A 174 -13.48 -6.58 -3.43
C THR A 174 -12.58 -5.58 -2.71
N THR A 175 -11.89 -4.73 -3.47
CA THR A 175 -11.03 -3.67 -2.92
C THR A 175 -11.54 -2.30 -3.35
N THR A 176 -11.24 -1.29 -2.55
CA THR A 176 -11.60 0.12 -2.79
C THR A 176 -10.83 0.71 -3.97
N GLY A 177 -11.30 1.84 -4.53
CA GLY A 177 -10.65 2.50 -5.67
C GLY A 177 -10.96 1.92 -7.05
N GLY A 178 -11.97 1.06 -7.17
CA GLY A 178 -12.38 0.45 -8.45
C GLY A 178 -11.45 -0.68 -8.91
N ASN A 179 -11.43 -0.95 -10.22
CA ASN A 179 -10.66 -2.07 -10.77
C ASN A 179 -9.26 -1.70 -11.29
N ALA A 180 -8.96 -0.41 -11.47
CA ALA A 180 -7.73 0.03 -12.13
C ALA A 180 -6.48 -0.51 -11.44
N LEU A 181 -6.38 -0.37 -10.11
CA LEU A 181 -5.23 -0.83 -9.34
C LEU A 181 -4.94 -2.32 -9.54
N LYS A 182 -5.99 -3.15 -9.70
CA LYS A 182 -5.84 -4.60 -9.94
C LYS A 182 -5.14 -4.92 -11.25
N PHE A 183 -5.32 -4.08 -12.27
CA PHE A 183 -4.70 -4.27 -13.58
C PHE A 183 -3.31 -3.64 -13.68
N TYR A 184 -3.04 -2.59 -12.90
CA TYR A 184 -1.75 -1.90 -12.89
C TYR A 184 -0.74 -2.51 -11.90
N ALA A 185 -1.22 -3.17 -10.83
CA ALA A 185 -0.36 -3.83 -9.87
C ALA A 185 0.35 -5.04 -10.51
N SER A 186 1.68 -5.08 -10.41
CA SER A 186 2.48 -6.24 -10.82
C SER A 186 2.43 -7.37 -9.79
N VAL A 187 2.22 -7.03 -8.51
CA VAL A 187 2.05 -7.97 -7.40
C VAL A 187 0.86 -7.51 -6.57
N ARG A 188 0.01 -8.46 -6.17
CA ARG A 188 -1.14 -8.19 -5.30
C ARG A 188 -1.10 -9.17 -4.13
N LEU A 189 -1.01 -8.67 -2.90
CA LEU A 189 -0.85 -9.46 -1.69
C LEU A 189 -2.13 -9.46 -0.86
N ASP A 190 -2.78 -10.62 -0.71
CA ASP A 190 -3.88 -10.83 0.24
C ASP A 190 -3.29 -11.27 1.59
N ILE A 191 -3.24 -10.34 2.54
CA ILE A 191 -2.70 -10.55 3.89
C ILE A 191 -3.82 -10.72 4.91
N ARG A 192 -3.76 -11.84 5.66
CA ARG A 192 -4.76 -12.21 6.67
C ARG A 192 -4.11 -12.69 7.96
N ARG A 193 -4.68 -12.25 9.09
CA ARG A 193 -4.46 -12.91 10.39
C ARG A 193 -5.17 -14.27 10.38
N ILE A 194 -4.44 -15.32 10.71
CA ILE A 194 -4.97 -16.71 10.77
C ILE A 194 -4.90 -17.31 12.18
N GLY A 195 -4.25 -16.63 13.12
CA GLY A 195 -4.13 -17.10 14.50
C GLY A 195 -3.49 -16.06 15.41
N ALA A 196 -3.40 -16.41 16.69
CA ALA A 196 -2.68 -15.65 17.69
C ALA A 196 -1.41 -16.40 18.10
N ILE A 197 -0.32 -15.67 18.29
CA ILE A 197 0.90 -16.18 18.92
C ILE A 197 0.77 -15.89 20.41
N LYS A 198 0.90 -16.92 21.23
CA LYS A 198 0.75 -16.82 22.68
C LYS A 198 2.03 -17.21 23.40
N GLU A 199 2.36 -16.45 24.43
CA GLU A 199 3.34 -16.85 25.42
C GLU A 199 2.60 -17.06 26.74
N ARG A 200 2.45 -18.33 27.14
CA ARG A 200 1.51 -18.74 28.20
C ARG A 200 0.08 -18.26 27.88
N ASP A 201 -0.48 -17.38 28.72
CA ASP A 201 -1.83 -16.84 28.56
C ASP A 201 -1.88 -15.49 27.83
N GLU A 202 -0.71 -14.86 27.58
CA GLU A 202 -0.64 -13.54 26.96
C GLU A 202 -0.51 -13.65 25.44
N VAL A 203 -1.31 -12.86 24.71
CA VAL A 203 -1.21 -12.76 23.25
C VAL A 203 -0.11 -11.77 22.90
N VAL A 204 1.02 -12.29 22.44
CA VAL A 204 2.22 -11.50 22.10
C VAL A 204 2.33 -11.18 20.61
N GLY A 205 1.48 -11.76 19.76
CA GLY A 205 1.50 -11.49 18.33
C GLY A 205 0.42 -12.22 17.53
N ASN A 206 0.57 -12.14 16.21
CA ASN A 206 -0.39 -12.70 15.26
C ASN A 206 0.31 -13.65 14.29
N THR A 207 -0.30 -14.81 14.05
CA THR A 207 0.08 -15.66 12.92
C THR A 207 -0.58 -15.12 11.68
N THR A 208 0.22 -14.82 10.65
CA THR A 208 -0.23 -14.14 9.43
C THR A 208 0.07 -14.99 8.21
N ARG A 209 -0.87 -15.01 7.26
CA ARG A 209 -0.72 -15.63 5.95
C ARG A 209 -0.83 -14.56 4.89
N VAL A 210 0.10 -14.56 3.94
CA VAL A 210 0.07 -13.72 2.76
C VAL A 210 -0.06 -14.61 1.54
N LYS A 211 -1.03 -14.31 0.67
CA LYS A 211 -1.17 -14.95 -0.63
C LYS A 211 -0.77 -13.96 -1.71
N VAL A 212 0.17 -14.36 -2.56
CA VAL A 212 0.59 -13.66 -3.78
C VAL A 212 -0.38 -13.96 -4.92
#